data_AF-A0A3G9HF20-F1
#
_entry.id   AF-A0A3G9HF20-F1
#
_cell.length_a   1.000
_cell.length_b   1.000
_cell.length_c   1.000
_cell.angle_alpha   90.00
_cell.angle_beta   90.00
_cell.angle_gamma   90.00
#
_symmetry.space_group_name_H-M   'P 1'
#
loop_
_entity.id
_entity.type
_entity.pdbx_description
1 polymer ?
#
loop_
_entity_poly.entity_id
_entity_poly.type
_entity_poly.pdbx_seq_one_letter_code
_entity_poly.pdbx_strand_id
1 'polypeptide(L)'
;MYHYLKWAALSLFFKRNMRYLLLILVSIAGIYISDALYEDMVRLSVISGETGKIGGYLLMKWAAVLFFAALIVWSIMRLGLGAKRSTDKKESEKTVQDDPYLKRLEKFKTKKRLRSESDMVLEAYRKEKKGEQ
;
A
#
# COMPACT_ATOMS: atom_id res chain seq x y z
N MET A 1 -12.74 -2.09 -29.10
CA MET A 1 -12.59 -3.02 -27.95
C MET A 1 -11.45 -2.64 -26.97
N TYR A 2 -10.47 -1.82 -27.35
CA TYR A 2 -9.36 -1.39 -26.47
C TYR A 2 -9.71 -0.30 -25.43
N HIS A 3 -10.84 0.39 -25.56
CA HIS A 3 -11.24 1.41 -24.59
C HIS A 3 -11.63 0.80 -23.24
N TYR A 4 -12.44 -0.27 -23.24
CA TYR A 4 -12.93 -0.91 -22.02
C TYR A 4 -11.80 -1.48 -21.14
N LEU A 5 -10.72 -1.97 -21.77
CA LEU A 5 -9.55 -2.48 -21.06
C LEU A 5 -8.78 -1.38 -20.33
N LYS A 6 -8.69 -0.18 -20.93
CA LYS A 6 -8.08 1.00 -20.30
C LYS A 6 -8.87 1.45 -19.07
N TRP A 7 -10.20 1.49 -19.19
CA TRP A 7 -11.08 1.85 -18.09
C TRP A 7 -11.07 0.82 -16.95
N ALA A 8 -11.02 -0.48 -17.26
CA ALA A 8 -10.92 -1.54 -16.27
C ALA A 8 -9.57 -1.54 -15.53
N ALA A 9 -8.46 -1.28 -16.23
CA ALA A 9 -7.16 -1.12 -15.60
C ALA A 9 -7.10 0.14 -14.72
N LEU A 10 -7.71 1.24 -15.18
CA LEU A 10 -7.79 2.49 -14.43
C LEU A 10 -8.64 2.31 -13.15
N SER A 11 -9.78 1.63 -13.23
CA SER A 11 -10.64 1.39 -12.07
C SER A 11 -9.99 0.49 -11.02
N LEU A 12 -9.25 -0.55 -11.44
CA LEU A 12 -8.46 -1.40 -10.55
C LEU A 12 -7.32 -0.63 -9.88
N PHE A 13 -6.63 0.23 -10.64
CA PHE A 13 -5.57 1.09 -10.10
C PHE A 13 -6.11 2.09 -9.08
N PHE A 14 -7.23 2.75 -9.40
CA PHE A 14 -7.91 3.67 -8.49
C PHE A 14 -8.37 2.97 -7.21
N LYS A 15 -8.97 1.78 -7.32
CA LYS A 15 -9.46 1.04 -6.15
C LYS A 15 -8.33 0.60 -5.22
N ARG A 16 -7.18 0.19 -5.78
CA ARG A 16 -6.02 -0.25 -4.99
C ARG A 16 -5.27 0.92 -4.34
N ASN A 17 -5.17 2.04 -5.07
CA ASN A 17 -4.32 3.16 -4.68
C ASN A 17 -5.09 4.41 -4.22
N MET A 18 -6.39 4.27 -3.97
CA MET A 18 -7.31 5.38 -3.67
C MET A 18 -6.77 6.33 -2.59
N ARG A 19 -6.14 5.77 -1.54
CA ARG A 19 -5.56 6.55 -0.43
C ARG A 19 -4.47 7.51 -0.90
N TYR A 20 -3.56 7.05 -1.75
CA TYR A 20 -2.46 7.87 -2.28
C TYR A 20 -2.96 8.87 -3.32
N LEU A 21 -3.95 8.47 -4.11
CA LEU A 21 -4.58 9.33 -5.11
C LEU A 21 -5.33 10.48 -4.43
N LEU A 22 -6.03 10.20 -3.32
CA LEU A 22 -6.64 11.22 -2.47
C LEU A 22 -5.59 12.15 -1.86
N LEU A 23 -4.46 11.62 -1.36
CA LEU A 23 -3.38 12.46 -0.83
C LEU A 23 -2.79 13.39 -1.88
N ILE A 24 -2.60 12.92 -3.12
CA ILE A 24 -2.15 13.77 -4.23
C ILE A 24 -3.19 14.85 -4.51
N LEU A 25 -4.47 14.49 -4.59
CA LEU A 25 -5.55 15.42 -4.90
C LEU A 25 -5.71 16.48 -3.80
N VAL A 26 -5.62 16.09 -2.53
CA VAL A 26 -5.59 17.00 -1.38
C VAL A 26 -4.35 17.89 -1.41
N SER A 27 -3.19 17.37 -1.78
CA SER A 27 -1.96 18.17 -1.86
C SER A 27 -2.03 19.22 -2.97
N ILE A 28 -2.58 18.85 -4.14
CA ILE A 28 -2.84 19.80 -5.24
C ILE A 28 -3.83 20.86 -4.79
N ALA A 29 -4.94 20.47 -4.17
CA ALA A 29 -5.90 21.42 -3.60
C ALA A 29 -5.25 22.35 -2.57
N GLY A 30 -4.35 21.84 -1.72
CA GLY A 30 -3.59 22.61 -0.76
C GLY A 30 -2.70 23.67 -1.40
N ILE A 31 -2.08 23.38 -2.55
CA ILE A 31 -1.28 24.35 -3.32
C ILE A 31 -2.18 25.48 -3.83
N TYR A 32 -3.35 25.16 -4.40
CA TYR A 32 -4.30 26.17 -4.89
C TYR A 32 -4.87 27.03 -3.75
N ILE A 33 -5.22 26.42 -2.62
CA ILE A 33 -5.70 27.14 -1.44
C ILE A 33 -4.59 28.06 -0.89
N SER A 34 -3.34 27.61 -0.88
CA SER A 34 -2.22 28.44 -0.45
C SER A 34 -2.05 29.70 -1.32
N ASP A 35 -2.38 29.60 -2.61
CA ASP A 35 -2.31 30.75 -3.53
C ASP A 35 -3.42 31.77 -3.23
N ALA A 36 -4.65 31.28 -3.08
CA ALA A 36 -5.79 32.11 -2.71
C ALA A 36 -5.58 32.80 -1.34
N LEU A 37 -5.07 32.07 -0.35
CA LEU A 37 -4.75 32.64 0.97
C LEU A 37 -3.65 33.70 0.89
N TYR A 38 -2.64 33.50 0.03
CA TYR A 38 -1.59 34.48 -0.17
C TYR A 38 -2.15 35.77 -0.77
N GLU A 39 -2.97 35.69 -1.81
CA GLU A 39 -3.60 36.88 -2.41
C GLU A 39 -4.44 37.65 -1.38
N ASP A 40 -5.20 36.93 -0.56
CA ASP A 40 -6.07 37.54 0.45
C ASP A 40 -5.25 38.21 1.57
N MET A 41 -4.17 37.56 2.05
CA MET A 41 -3.25 38.14 3.03
C MET A 41 -2.49 39.34 2.50
N VAL A 42 -2.05 39.30 1.24
CA VAL A 42 -1.43 40.46 0.59
C VAL A 42 -2.43 41.60 0.50
N ARG A 43 -3.66 41.34 0.07
CA ARG A 43 -4.71 42.36 -0.04
C ARG A 43 -5.03 43.01 1.31
N LEU A 44 -5.14 42.20 2.37
CA LEU A 44 -5.32 42.67 3.75
C LEU A 44 -4.13 43.51 4.23
N SER A 45 -2.89 43.12 3.90
CA SER A 45 -1.69 43.86 4.28
C SER A 45 -1.57 45.22 3.59
N VAL A 46 -2.05 45.31 2.35
CA VAL A 46 -2.10 46.56 1.59
C VAL A 46 -3.15 47.49 2.18
N ILE A 47 -4.34 46.97 2.53
CA ILE A 47 -5.43 47.77 3.13
C ILE A 47 -5.04 48.27 4.53
N SER A 48 -4.35 47.43 5.31
CA SER A 48 -3.90 47.77 6.67
C SER A 48 -2.64 48.65 6.72
N GLY A 49 -2.01 48.93 5.58
CA GLY A 49 -0.79 49.74 5.49
C GLY A 49 0.48 49.01 5.96
N GLU A 50 0.41 47.74 6.32
CA GLU A 50 1.54 46.93 6.80
C GLU A 50 2.26 46.18 5.66
N THR A 51 2.67 46.89 4.61
CA THR A 51 3.30 46.29 3.41
C THR A 51 4.62 45.58 3.68
N GLY A 52 5.29 45.88 4.81
CA GLY A 52 6.52 45.19 5.23
C GLY A 52 6.35 43.70 5.49
N LYS A 53 5.13 43.22 5.74
CA LYS A 53 4.85 41.79 6.01
C LYS A 53 4.63 40.95 4.74
N ILE A 54 4.52 41.58 3.56
CA ILE A 54 4.29 40.89 2.27
C ILE A 54 5.39 39.86 1.97
N GLY A 55 6.65 40.20 2.23
CA GLY A 55 7.76 39.26 2.05
C GLY A 55 7.66 38.03 2.94
N GLY A 56 7.15 38.19 4.17
CA GLY A 56 6.89 37.08 5.09
C GLY A 56 5.78 36.16 4.59
N TYR A 57 4.68 36.72 4.07
CA TYR A 57 3.60 35.93 3.47
C TYR A 57 4.07 35.17 2.23
N LEU A 58 4.96 35.77 1.42
CA LEU A 58 5.54 35.10 0.25
C LEU A 58 6.39 33.89 0.66
N LEU A 59 7.23 34.04 1.69
CA LEU A 59 8.01 32.93 2.26
C LEU A 59 7.10 31.82 2.79
N MET A 60 6.03 32.17 3.50
CA MET A 60 5.04 31.21 4.02
C MET A 60 4.33 30.44 2.90
N LYS A 61 3.95 31.13 1.81
CA LYS A 61 3.39 30.50 0.61
C LYS A 61 4.36 29.47 0.03
N TRP A 62 5.62 29.84 -0.19
CA TRP A 62 6.61 28.92 -0.74
C TRP A 62 6.89 27.73 0.17
N ALA A 63 6.93 27.93 1.50
CA ALA A 63 7.07 26.84 2.45
C ALA A 63 5.89 25.85 2.34
N ALA A 64 4.65 26.34 2.23
CA ALA A 64 3.48 25.51 2.04
C ALA A 64 3.51 24.75 0.70
N VAL A 65 3.86 25.43 -0.39
CA VAL A 65 3.99 24.82 -1.72
C VAL A 65 5.04 23.70 -1.72
N LEU A 66 6.21 23.95 -1.14
CA LEU A 66 7.27 22.94 -1.03
C LEU A 66 6.83 21.74 -0.18
N PHE A 67 6.11 21.99 0.92
CA PHE A 67 5.57 20.92 1.76
C PHE A 67 4.58 20.03 0.99
N PHE A 68 3.61 20.61 0.29
CA PHE A 68 2.66 19.85 -0.51
C PHE A 68 3.32 19.17 -1.72
N ALA A 69 4.30 19.80 -2.36
CA ALA A 69 5.07 19.17 -3.43
C ALA A 69 5.84 17.93 -2.92
N ALA A 70 6.46 18.01 -1.74
CA ALA A 70 7.12 16.87 -1.11
C ALA A 70 6.13 15.74 -0.78
N LEU A 71 4.93 16.06 -0.31
CA LEU A 71 3.86 15.07 -0.07
C LEU A 71 3.39 14.39 -1.37
N ILE A 72 3.32 15.13 -2.47
CA ILE A 72 3.01 14.56 -3.80
C ILE A 72 4.09 13.57 -4.20
N VAL A 73 5.37 13.97 -4.15
CA VAL A 73 6.51 13.10 -4.50
C VAL A 73 6.52 11.84 -3.63
N TRP A 74 6.33 11.98 -2.32
CA TRP A 74 6.25 10.85 -1.40
C TRP A 74 5.08 9.91 -1.73
N SER A 75 3.92 10.47 -2.06
CA SER A 75 2.74 9.70 -2.44
C SER A 75 2.96 8.96 -3.76
N ILE A 76 3.62 9.57 -4.75
CA ILE A 76 3.99 8.96 -6.04
C ILE A 76 5.01 7.84 -5.85
N MET A 77 6.01 8.03 -4.98
CA MET A 77 6.96 6.96 -4.64
C MET A 77 6.25 5.75 -4.02
N ARG A 78 5.30 5.98 -3.11
CA ARG A 78 4.49 4.92 -2.49
C ARG A 78 3.43 4.31 -3.40
N LEU A 79 3.05 4.97 -4.50
CA LEU A 79 2.19 4.41 -5.54
C LEU A 79 2.81 3.20 -6.27
N GLY A 80 4.09 2.90 -6.02
CA GLY A 80 4.70 1.63 -6.43
C GLY A 80 5.08 1.57 -7.91
N LEU A 81 5.12 2.72 -8.60
CA LEU A 81 5.66 2.82 -9.98
C LEU A 81 7.16 2.47 -10.05
N GLY A 82 7.86 2.48 -8.92
CA GLY A 82 9.26 2.09 -8.77
C GLY A 82 9.48 0.75 -8.06
N ALA A 83 8.45 -0.07 -7.87
CA ALA A 83 8.67 -1.47 -7.52
C ALA A 83 9.28 -2.16 -8.75
N LYS A 84 10.61 -2.05 -8.90
CA LYS A 84 11.38 -3.10 -9.55
C LYS A 84 10.82 -4.39 -8.96
N ARG A 85 10.23 -5.23 -9.82
CA ARG A 85 9.98 -6.63 -9.51
C ARG A 85 11.35 -7.27 -9.23
N SER A 86 11.91 -7.02 -8.06
CA SER A 86 12.69 -8.02 -7.36
C SER A 86 11.64 -9.06 -6.95
N THR A 87 11.43 -10.03 -7.84
CA THR A 87 10.95 -11.35 -7.47
C THR A 87 11.56 -11.75 -6.14
N ASP A 88 10.76 -11.91 -5.10
CA ASP A 88 10.39 -13.23 -4.58
C ASP A 88 9.65 -13.06 -3.23
N LYS A 89 8.61 -13.88 -3.04
CA LYS A 89 7.89 -14.21 -1.79
C LYS A 89 7.85 -13.16 -0.66
N LYS A 90 6.67 -12.55 -0.47
CA LYS A 90 5.92 -12.46 0.81
C LYS A 90 4.77 -11.46 0.65
N GLU A 91 3.65 -11.90 0.08
CA GLU A 91 2.33 -11.31 0.31
C GLU A 91 1.26 -12.15 -0.41
N SER A 92 1.10 -13.40 0.02
CA SER A 92 -0.17 -14.13 -0.14
C SER A 92 -0.81 -14.39 1.22
N GLU A 93 -0.55 -13.52 2.19
CA GLU A 93 -0.98 -13.65 3.58
C GLU A 93 -1.86 -12.45 3.92
N LYS A 94 -3.02 -12.35 3.25
CA LYS A 94 -4.18 -11.57 3.75
C LYS A 94 -5.48 -11.71 2.94
N THR A 95 -5.52 -12.54 1.89
CA THR A 95 -6.74 -12.69 1.08
C THR A 95 -7.29 -14.13 1.02
N VAL A 96 -6.89 -15.01 1.94
CA VAL A 96 -7.31 -16.43 1.97
C VAL A 96 -7.94 -16.79 3.32
N GLN A 97 -8.54 -15.82 4.03
CA GLN A 97 -9.00 -16.02 5.42
C GLN A 97 -10.53 -15.95 5.63
N ASP A 98 -11.34 -16.07 4.57
CA ASP A 98 -12.82 -16.10 4.69
C ASP A 98 -13.47 -17.31 4.00
N ASP A 99 -12.71 -18.37 3.70
CA ASP A 99 -13.29 -19.59 3.14
C ASP A 99 -13.44 -20.68 4.24
N PRO A 100 -14.67 -21.00 4.70
CA PRO A 100 -14.90 -21.98 5.77
C PRO A 100 -14.45 -23.40 5.39
N TYR A 101 -14.18 -23.66 4.11
CA TYR A 101 -13.64 -24.93 3.60
C TYR A 101 -12.12 -25.07 3.82
N LEU A 102 -11.35 -23.99 3.70
CA LEU A 102 -9.90 -24.02 3.87
C LEU A 102 -9.48 -24.23 5.34
N LYS A 103 -10.20 -23.64 6.30
CA LYS A 103 -10.04 -23.94 7.74
C LYS A 103 -10.30 -25.41 8.07
N ARG A 104 -11.22 -26.06 7.34
CA ARG A 104 -11.54 -27.47 7.53
C ARG A 104 -10.42 -28.37 6.98
N LEU A 105 -9.89 -28.05 5.80
CA LEU A 105 -8.74 -28.73 5.18
C LEU A 105 -7.45 -28.59 6.01
N GLU A 106 -7.20 -27.43 6.61
CA GLU A 106 -6.04 -27.19 7.46
C GLU A 106 -6.10 -28.03 8.75
N LYS A 107 -7.29 -28.18 9.34
CA LYS A 107 -7.52 -29.12 10.46
C LYS A 107 -7.23 -30.58 10.08
N PHE A 108 -7.45 -30.98 8.83
CA PHE A 108 -7.10 -32.34 8.35
C PHE A 108 -5.60 -32.48 8.05
N LYS A 109 -4.96 -31.42 7.55
CA LYS A 109 -3.52 -31.41 7.25
C LYS A 109 -2.67 -31.54 8.52
N THR A 110 -3.10 -30.95 9.63
CA THR A 110 -2.42 -31.07 10.94
C THR A 110 -2.74 -32.37 11.66
N LYS A 111 -3.80 -33.09 11.28
CA LYS A 111 -4.16 -34.41 11.84
C LYS A 111 -3.41 -35.59 11.21
N LYS A 112 -2.50 -35.33 10.25
CA LYS A 112 -1.62 -36.31 9.60
C LYS A 112 -0.51 -36.87 10.53
N ARG A 113 -0.80 -36.97 11.83
CA ARG A 113 0.03 -37.66 12.83
C ARG A 113 -0.62 -38.95 13.35
N LEU A 114 -1.61 -39.47 12.65
CA LEU A 114 -2.03 -40.86 12.79
C LEU A 114 -1.17 -41.69 11.82
N ARG A 115 0.05 -42.02 12.27
CA ARG A 115 0.79 -43.16 11.72
C ARG A 115 -0.13 -44.37 11.92
N SER A 116 -0.53 -45.03 10.85
CA SER A 116 -1.29 -46.28 10.95
C SER A 116 -0.46 -47.29 11.73
N GLU A 117 -1.06 -48.06 12.64
CA GLU A 117 -0.34 -49.13 13.35
C GLU A 117 0.31 -50.12 12.37
N SER A 118 -0.27 -50.28 11.18
CA SER A 118 0.32 -51.06 10.08
C SER A 118 1.66 -50.51 9.59
N ASP A 119 1.84 -49.19 9.55
CA ASP A 119 3.10 -48.56 9.13
C ASP A 119 4.18 -48.72 10.21
N MET A 120 3.80 -48.76 11.49
CA MET A 120 4.73 -49.05 12.59
C MET A 120 5.18 -50.52 12.58
N VAL A 121 4.25 -51.46 12.31
CA VAL A 121 4.57 -52.89 12.18
C VAL A 121 5.50 -53.15 10.98
N LEU A 122 5.26 -52.50 9.84
CA LEU A 122 6.13 -52.58 8.67
C LEU A 122 7.54 -52.03 8.93
N GLU A 123 7.66 -50.96 9.72
CA GLU A 123 8.95 -50.37 10.08
C GLU A 123 9.72 -51.24 11.09
N ALA A 124 9.02 -51.89 12.03
CA ALA A 124 9.60 -52.85 12.96
C ALA A 124 10.13 -54.11 12.23
N TYR A 125 9.33 -54.71 11.35
CA TYR A 125 9.72 -55.89 10.57
C TYR A 125 10.92 -55.61 9.66
N ARG A 126 11.04 -54.39 9.14
CA ARG A 126 12.15 -53.96 8.27
C ARG A 126 13.44 -53.71 9.05
N LYS A 127 13.36 -53.37 10.34
CA LYS A 127 14.51 -53.23 11.23
C LYS A 127 15.05 -54.58 11.68
N GLU A 128 14.17 -55.52 11.99
CA GLU A 128 14.54 -56.88 12.42
C GLU A 128 15.31 -57.62 11.30
N LYS A 129 14.82 -57.55 10.06
CA LYS A 129 15.54 -58.10 8.88
C LYS A 129 16.87 -57.42 8.53
N LYS A 130 17.16 -56.25 9.09
CA LYS A 130 18.45 -55.55 8.90
C LYS A 130 19.42 -55.75 10.06
N GLY A 131 18.98 -56.41 11.14
CA GLY A 131 19.79 -56.74 12.31
C GLY A 131 20.31 -58.18 12.34
N GLU A 132 19.91 -59.03 11.38
CA GLU A 132 20.38 -60.42 11.23
C GLU A 132 21.37 -60.62 10.06
N GLN A 133 22.17 -59.59 9.73
CA GLN A 133 23.36 -59.76 8.88
C GLN A 133 24.62 -59.36 9.63
#